data_AF-A0A7N2L0Y8-F1
#
_entry.id   AF-A0A7N2L0Y8-F1
#
_cell.length_a   1.000
_cell.length_b   1.000
_cell.length_c   1.000
_cell.angle_alpha   90.00
_cell.angle_beta   90.00
_cell.angle_gamma   90.00
#
_symmetry.space_group_name_H-M   'P 1'
#
loop_
_entity.id
_entity.type
_entity.pdbx_description
1 polymer ?
#
loop_
_entity_poly.entity_id
_entity_poly.type
_entity_poly.pdbx_seq_one_letter_code
_entity_poly.pdbx_strand_id
1 'polypeptide(L)'
;MSCKDISATQAIFNGTLYFPSWNGYIYAIKESDGSLVWEKNLQELTGLNATGFVPKVNWTVSRSTPTIADDLLIIGIYGPAVVIAVERSTGKLV
;
A
#
# COMPACT_ATOMS: atom_id res chain seq x y z
N MET A 1 15.64 12.72 3.01
CA MET A 1 15.00 11.72 2.13
C MET A 1 14.72 12.39 0.79
N SER A 2 15.35 11.93 -0.30
CA SER A 2 15.15 12.47 -1.65
C SER A 2 13.88 11.86 -2.24
N CYS A 3 12.83 12.67 -2.38
CA CYS A 3 11.50 12.26 -2.80
C CYS A 3 11.38 12.11 -4.33
N LYS A 4 12.35 11.46 -4.97
CA LYS A 4 12.51 11.54 -6.43
C LYS A 4 11.81 10.44 -7.24
N ASP A 5 11.12 9.50 -6.60
CA ASP A 5 10.38 8.43 -7.29
C ASP A 5 9.06 8.07 -6.59
N ILE A 6 8.23 9.07 -6.25
CA ILE A 6 6.87 8.82 -5.76
C ILE A 6 5.89 9.24 -6.85
N SER A 7 5.42 8.27 -7.66
CA SER A 7 4.45 8.51 -8.73
C SER A 7 2.99 8.53 -8.25
N ALA A 8 2.75 8.46 -6.95
CA ALA A 8 1.43 8.33 -6.34
C ALA A 8 1.27 9.34 -5.20
N THR A 9 0.21 10.15 -5.21
CA THR A 9 -0.15 11.03 -4.09
C THR A 9 -0.36 10.15 -2.84
N GLN A 10 0.30 10.48 -1.74
CA GLN A 10 0.13 9.73 -0.49
C GLN A 10 -1.24 10.07 0.10
N ALA A 11 -1.95 9.08 0.63
CA ALA A 11 -3.15 9.37 1.40
C ALA A 11 -2.74 9.73 2.84
N ILE A 12 -3.26 10.83 3.36
CA ILE A 12 -3.00 11.29 4.73
C ILE A 12 -4.33 11.39 5.44
N PHE A 13 -4.43 10.78 6.63
CA PHE A 13 -5.58 10.95 7.50
C PHE A 13 -5.15 10.91 8.96
N ASN A 14 -5.61 11.90 9.72
CA ASN A 14 -5.36 12.03 11.16
C ASN A 14 -3.87 11.83 11.54
N GLY A 15 -2.96 12.47 10.80
CA GLY A 15 -1.52 12.39 11.02
C GLY A 15 -0.88 11.04 10.66
N THR A 16 -1.56 10.18 9.89
CA THR A 16 -1.01 8.92 9.38
C THR A 16 -0.90 8.99 7.86
N LEU A 17 0.30 8.72 7.33
CA LEU A 17 0.60 8.57 5.91
C LEU A 17 0.46 7.11 5.50
N TYR A 18 -0.21 6.87 4.37
CA TYR A 18 -0.37 5.55 3.76
C TYR A 18 0.25 5.51 2.36
N PHE A 19 1.13 4.54 2.11
CA PHE A 19 1.77 4.39 0.79
C PHE A 19 2.20 2.94 0.49
N PRO A 20 2.15 2.53 -0.79
CA PRO A 20 2.75 1.29 -1.24
C PRO A 20 4.25 1.41 -1.44
N SER A 21 4.95 0.28 -1.34
CA SER A 21 6.38 0.17 -1.60
C SER A 21 6.67 -0.91 -2.64
N TRP A 22 7.77 -0.73 -3.37
CA TRP A 22 8.26 -1.66 -4.38
C TRP A 22 8.62 -3.04 -3.83
N ASN A 23 8.77 -3.20 -2.52
CA ASN A 23 9.01 -4.50 -1.87
C ASN A 23 7.73 -5.34 -1.69
N GLY A 24 6.58 -4.89 -2.18
CA GLY A 24 5.31 -5.63 -2.07
C GLY A 24 4.55 -5.37 -0.77
N TYR A 25 4.93 -4.33 -0.03
CA TYR A 25 4.26 -3.94 1.21
C TYR A 25 3.44 -2.66 1.04
N ILE A 26 2.45 -2.51 1.92
CA ILE A 26 1.77 -1.25 2.22
C ILE A 26 2.19 -0.82 3.61
N TYR A 27 2.50 0.47 3.74
CA TYR A 27 2.94 1.08 4.99
C TYR A 27 1.92 2.10 5.46
N ALA A 28 1.71 2.12 6.78
CA ALA A 28 1.13 3.25 7.49
C ALA A 28 2.16 3.77 8.50
N ILE A 29 2.50 5.05 8.40
CA ILE A 29 3.46 5.71 9.30
C ILE A 29 2.87 7.00 9.86
N LYS A 30 3.34 7.44 11.02
CA LYS A 30 2.99 8.76 11.52
C LYS A 30 3.68 9.85 10.70
N GLU A 31 2.94 10.89 10.35
CA GLU A 31 3.46 12.06 9.64
C GLU A 31 4.49 12.83 10.48
N SER A 32 4.30 12.85 11.81
CA SER A 32 5.12 13.65 12.73
C SER A 32 6.59 13.22 12.80
N ASP A 33 6.86 11.92 12.74
CA ASP A 33 8.18 11.35 13.00
C ASP A 33 8.55 10.15 12.10
N GLY A 34 7.64 9.72 11.23
CA GLY A 34 7.83 8.54 10.39
C GLY A 34 7.76 7.21 11.13
N SER A 35 7.31 7.19 12.39
CA SER A 35 7.17 5.95 13.16
C SER A 35 6.13 5.03 12.53
N LEU A 36 6.43 3.73 12.52
CA LEU A 36 5.56 2.71 11.93
C LEU A 36 4.28 2.55 12.75
N VAL A 37 3.13 2.66 12.10
CA VAL A 37 1.82 2.29 12.66
C VAL A 37 1.53 0.82 12.33
N TRP A 38 1.62 0.46 11.05
CA TRP A 38 1.55 -0.93 10.59
C TRP A 38 2.21 -1.09 9.21
N GLU A 39 2.60 -2.32 8.89
CA GLU A 39 2.96 -2.75 7.54
C GLU A 39 2.22 -4.04 7.17
N LYS A 40 1.91 -4.22 5.88
CA LYS A 40 1.26 -5.42 5.36
C LYS A 40 1.92 -5.88 4.08
N ASN A 41 2.31 -7.14 4.03
CA ASN A 41 2.73 -7.80 2.80
C ASN A 41 1.49 -8.08 1.94
N LEU A 42 1.45 -7.58 0.71
CA LEU A 42 0.28 -7.72 -0.17
C LEU A 42 -0.02 -9.17 -0.56
N GLN A 43 1.01 -9.99 -0.76
CA GLN A 43 0.83 -11.39 -1.12
C GLN A 43 0.28 -12.20 0.05
N GLU A 44 0.80 -12.00 1.26
CA GLU A 44 0.28 -12.66 2.46
C GLU A 44 -1.13 -12.17 2.80
N LEU A 45 -1.38 -10.87 2.63
CA LEU A 45 -2.67 -10.26 2.93
C LEU A 45 -3.79 -10.78 2.01
N THR A 46 -3.49 -10.98 0.72
CA THR A 46 -4.51 -11.27 -0.31
C THR A 46 -4.48 -12.72 -0.81
N GLY A 47 -3.38 -13.46 -0.58
CA GLY A 47 -3.12 -14.76 -1.18
C GLY A 47 -2.83 -14.71 -2.68
N LEU A 48 -2.70 -13.51 -3.26
CA LEU A 48 -2.50 -13.32 -4.69
C LEU A 48 -1.01 -13.35 -5.04
N ASN A 49 -0.66 -14.13 -6.05
CA ASN A 49 0.69 -14.22 -6.59
C ASN A 49 0.93 -13.20 -7.70
N ALA A 50 2.17 -12.76 -7.84
CA ALA A 50 2.57 -11.87 -8.93
C ALA A 50 2.26 -12.48 -10.30
N THR A 51 1.77 -11.66 -11.22
CA THR A 51 1.46 -12.09 -12.59
C THR A 51 2.67 -12.05 -13.54
N GLY A 52 3.84 -11.61 -13.07
CA GLY A 52 5.03 -11.42 -13.91
C GLY A 52 4.93 -10.23 -14.87
N PHE A 53 3.91 -9.38 -14.74
CA PHE A 53 3.70 -8.21 -15.60
C PHE A 53 4.83 -7.17 -15.45
N VAL A 54 5.43 -7.08 -14.26
CA VAL A 54 6.58 -6.21 -14.02
C VAL A 54 7.86 -7.05 -14.13
N PRO A 55 8.74 -6.78 -15.11
CA PRO A 55 9.99 -7.52 -15.26
C PRO A 55 10.85 -7.43 -13.99
N LYS A 56 11.40 -8.56 -13.55
CA LYS A 56 12.23 -8.69 -12.33
C LYS A 56 11.50 -8.48 -11.00
N VAL A 57 10.17 -8.42 -10.98
CA VAL A 57 9.37 -8.35 -9.75
C VAL A 57 8.49 -9.61 -9.66
N ASN A 58 8.81 -10.46 -8.68
CA ASN A 58 8.15 -11.76 -8.49
C ASN A 58 7.12 -11.75 -7.34
N TRP A 59 6.81 -10.58 -6.78
CA TRP A 59 5.85 -10.40 -5.70
C TRP A 59 4.73 -9.44 -6.09
N THR A 60 3.60 -9.55 -5.40
CA THR A 60 2.44 -8.70 -5.61
C THR A 60 2.75 -7.28 -5.18
N VAL A 61 2.53 -6.31 -6.08
CA VAL A 61 2.89 -4.90 -5.85
C VAL A 61 1.73 -3.97 -6.18
N SER A 62 1.52 -2.98 -5.32
CA SER A 62 0.67 -1.82 -5.60
C SER A 62 1.55 -0.67 -6.08
N ARG A 63 1.04 0.06 -7.07
CA ARG A 63 1.63 1.30 -7.58
C ARG A 63 0.65 2.46 -7.56
N SER A 64 -0.56 2.22 -7.07
CA SER A 64 -1.62 3.20 -7.06
C SER A 64 -1.53 4.07 -5.82
N THR A 65 -1.94 5.34 -5.97
CA THR A 65 -2.34 6.19 -4.86
C THR A 65 -3.47 5.50 -4.08
N PRO A 66 -3.27 5.15 -2.80
CA PRO A 66 -4.36 4.65 -1.98
C PRO A 66 -5.46 5.73 -1.85
N THR A 67 -6.72 5.32 -1.82
CA THR A 67 -7.85 6.23 -1.59
C THR A 67 -8.46 5.95 -0.23
N ILE A 68 -8.81 7.00 0.53
CA ILE A 68 -9.46 6.85 1.84
C ILE A 68 -10.97 7.03 1.66
N ALA A 69 -11.72 6.08 2.21
CA ALA A 69 -13.17 6.11 2.30
C ALA A 69 -13.56 5.71 3.73
N ASP A 70 -13.87 6.69 4.57
CA ASP A 70 -14.15 6.52 6.00
C ASP A 70 -13.04 5.73 6.73
N ASP A 71 -13.37 4.50 7.16
CA ASP A 71 -12.47 3.59 7.86
C ASP A 71 -11.68 2.67 6.92
N LEU A 72 -11.88 2.81 5.61
CA LEU A 72 -11.23 2.00 4.59
C LEU A 72 -10.10 2.76 3.89
N LEU A 73 -9.04 2.01 3.60
CA LEU A 73 -7.99 2.37 2.68
C LEU A 73 -8.11 1.45 1.46
N ILE A 74 -8.44 2.04 0.31
CA ILE A 74 -8.63 1.36 -0.98
C ILE A 74 -7.32 1.39 -1.75
N ILE A 75 -6.86 0.24 -2.23
CA ILE A 75 -5.55 0.07 -2.86
C ILE A 75 -5.72 -0.72 -4.16
N GLY A 76 -5.24 -0.16 -5.27
CA GLY A 76 -5.13 -0.87 -6.55
C GLY A 76 -3.80 -1.60 -6.68
N ILE A 77 -3.85 -2.90 -6.87
CA ILE A 77 -2.71 -3.79 -7.12
C ILE A 77 -2.48 -3.88 -8.63
N TYR A 78 -1.21 -3.79 -9.04
CA TYR A 78 -0.84 -3.70 -10.45
C TYR A 78 -0.66 -5.08 -11.11
N GLY A 79 -0.29 -6.11 -10.34
CA GLY A 79 -0.11 -7.47 -10.83
C GLY A 79 -0.30 -8.48 -9.68
N PRO A 80 -1.47 -9.11 -9.54
CA PRO A 80 -2.64 -9.06 -10.44
C PRO A 80 -3.41 -7.72 -10.37
N ALA A 81 -4.16 -7.40 -11.44
CA ALA A 81 -4.97 -6.19 -11.53
C ALA A 81 -6.24 -6.33 -10.68
N VAL A 82 -6.14 -5.99 -9.39
CA VAL A 82 -7.24 -6.06 -8.43
C VAL A 82 -7.31 -4.79 -7.59
N VAL A 83 -8.48 -4.51 -7.02
CA VAL A 83 -8.66 -3.48 -6.01
C VAL A 83 -8.99 -4.18 -4.69
N ILE A 84 -8.28 -3.81 -3.63
CA ILE A 84 -8.54 -4.31 -2.28
C ILE A 84 -8.93 -3.15 -1.37
N ALA A 85 -9.66 -3.45 -0.30
CA ALA A 85 -9.93 -2.53 0.80
C ALA A 85 -9.36 -3.12 2.09
N VAL A 86 -8.68 -2.28 2.87
CA VAL A 86 -8.22 -2.65 4.21
C VAL A 86 -8.76 -1.66 5.23
N GLU A 87 -8.99 -2.13 6.45
CA GLU A 87 -9.25 -1.25 7.59
C GLU A 87 -8.02 -0.34 7.79
N ARG A 88 -8.24 0.96 7.77
CA ARG A 88 -7.18 1.98 7.80
C ARG A 88 -6.36 1.96 9.11
N SER A 89 -6.99 1.61 10.22
CA SER A 89 -6.38 1.56 11.56
C SER A 89 -5.44 0.35 11.74
N THR A 90 -5.76 -0.79 11.12
CA THR A 90 -5.06 -2.07 11.37
C THR A 90 -4.37 -2.68 10.14
N GLY A 91 -4.75 -2.23 8.95
CA GLY A 91 -4.36 -2.85 7.67
C GLY A 91 -4.99 -4.22 7.44
N LYS A 92 -6.07 -4.58 8.15
CA LYS A 92 -6.76 -5.86 7.97
C LYS A 92 -7.62 -5.82 6.69
N LEU A 93 -7.53 -6.86 5.86
CA LEU A 93 -8.38 -7.01 4.67
C LEU A 93 -9.87 -7.11 5.06
N VAL A 94 -10.73 -6.46 4.28
CA VAL A 94 -12.20 -6.46 4.41
C VAL A 94 -12.84 -7.29 3.30
#